data_AF-A0A1L8DE82-F1
#
_entry.id   AF-A0A1L8DE82-F1
#
_cell.length_a   1.000
_cell.length_b   1.000
_cell.length_c   1.000
_cell.angle_alpha   90.00
_cell.angle_beta   90.00
_cell.angle_gamma   90.00
#
_symmetry.space_group_name_H-M   'P 1'
#
loop_
_entity.id
_entity.type
_entity.pdbx_description
1 polymer ?
#
loop_
_entity_poly.entity_id
_entity_poly.type
_entity_poly.pdbx_seq_one_letter_code
_entity_poly.pdbx_strand_id
1 'polypeptide(L)'
;FNLIIGTGALTLPAAFARSGWLGGTVMVILVGFVSYVTVTFVIEAMACANAILHLRSILKRRVARDRIGGASDSDSETSENVPLVGEDGAPFSLASRVEMGEMATIFFSGTGVAVFYLCLAIYLYGDLSIYAAAIGTSLKDVICASNATTEGDPCWPGYAMTRMDCYRLCVVGTGLLLGPFVFFNVQKTKYIQILTVIFRWCAFTAMIAMAVARLIEDGVQAHPPPLIPTGIPSLFGTCIYSFMCHHSLPSLLAPVREKSHLRWQLPLDFLLIGCFYLLLSLTGVLAFDHLDDLYTLNFLENPGGAFTRIVDYFLALFPVFTLSASLPIVAITLKQNLEAILVVGRRTAVCRALLPLLALVPAFAVTLLTSSVSGLVGFTGSYAGAGVQYLTPVALVFCARRQVATILPSNPVNPHRSPFQSSKWLLFVLIWAALGITLVTINFINGQ
;
A
#
# COMPACT_ATOMS: atom_id res chain seq x y z
N PHE A 1 -10.24 -6.50 -2.36
CA PHE A 1 -10.91 -5.70 -1.31
C PHE A 1 -10.05 -5.48 -0.04
N ASN A 2 -9.81 -6.49 0.82
CA ASN A 2 -9.22 -6.28 2.16
C ASN A 2 -7.80 -5.70 2.24
N LEU A 3 -6.99 -5.82 1.18
CA LEU A 3 -5.62 -5.31 1.16
C LEU A 3 -5.54 -3.78 0.97
N ILE A 4 -6.56 -3.19 0.35
CA ILE A 4 -6.63 -1.74 0.02
C ILE A 4 -7.19 -0.95 1.20
N ILE A 5 -8.13 -1.55 1.96
CA ILE A 5 -8.73 -0.93 3.13
C ILE A 5 -7.79 -1.10 4.34
N GLY A 6 -6.78 -0.23 4.44
CA GLY A 6 -5.79 -0.17 5.51
C GLY A 6 -5.77 1.18 6.25
N THR A 7 -4.59 1.63 6.66
CA THR A 7 -4.34 2.89 7.37
C THR A 7 -4.78 4.13 6.60
N GLY A 8 -4.69 4.12 5.26
CA GLY A 8 -5.15 5.26 4.45
C GLY A 8 -6.61 5.62 4.72
N ALA A 9 -7.48 4.62 4.85
CA ALA A 9 -8.89 4.81 5.16
C ALA A 9 -9.13 5.47 6.53
N LEU A 10 -8.25 5.26 7.51
CA LEU A 10 -8.38 5.83 8.86
C LEU A 10 -8.03 7.31 8.90
N THR A 11 -7.15 7.76 8.00
CA THR A 11 -6.73 9.18 7.91
C THR A 11 -7.56 9.98 6.91
N LEU A 12 -8.34 9.29 6.06
CA LEU A 12 -9.07 9.89 4.96
C LEU A 12 -10.14 10.91 5.41
N PRO A 13 -10.98 10.65 6.45
CA PRO A 13 -11.98 11.63 6.88
C PRO A 13 -11.38 12.97 7.28
N ALA A 14 -10.28 12.98 8.04
CA ALA A 14 -9.61 14.20 8.47
C ALA A 14 -8.98 14.98 7.30
N ALA A 15 -8.39 14.28 6.33
CA ALA A 15 -7.88 14.91 5.10
C ALA A 15 -9.02 15.44 4.21
N PHE A 16 -10.14 14.71 4.15
CA PHE A 16 -11.32 15.08 3.38
C PHE A 16 -11.96 16.35 3.94
N ALA A 17 -12.14 16.45 5.26
CA ALA A 17 -12.67 17.63 5.94
C ALA A 17 -11.86 18.89 5.61
N ARG A 18 -10.52 18.78 5.63
CA ARG A 18 -9.60 19.89 5.29
C ARG A 18 -9.72 20.39 3.86
N SER A 19 -10.27 19.59 2.94
CA SER A 19 -10.42 19.93 1.52
C SER A 19 -11.82 20.45 1.13
N GLY A 20 -12.78 20.41 2.07
CA GLY A 20 -14.19 20.64 1.80
C GLY A 20 -14.89 19.42 1.20
N TRP A 21 -16.22 19.34 1.36
CA TRP A 21 -16.95 18.10 1.04
C TRP A 21 -17.02 17.81 -0.46
N LEU A 22 -17.15 18.84 -1.30
CA LEU A 22 -17.20 18.69 -2.75
C LEU A 22 -15.81 18.45 -3.33
N GLY A 23 -14.82 19.24 -2.89
CA GLY A 23 -13.41 19.05 -3.24
C GLY A 23 -12.92 17.64 -2.89
N GLY A 24 -13.26 17.18 -1.69
CA GLY A 24 -12.96 15.83 -1.22
C GLY A 24 -13.59 14.75 -2.07
N THR A 25 -14.88 14.88 -2.37
CA THR A 25 -15.63 13.91 -3.19
C THR A 25 -15.02 13.77 -4.58
N VAL A 26 -14.75 14.90 -5.25
CA VAL A 26 -14.15 14.93 -6.58
C VAL A 26 -12.75 14.29 -6.56
N MET A 27 -11.92 14.60 -5.56
CA MET A 27 -10.57 14.06 -5.47
C MET A 27 -10.56 12.54 -5.25
N VAL A 28 -11.42 12.01 -4.36
CA VAL A 28 -11.54 10.56 -4.12
C VAL A 28 -11.94 9.82 -5.41
N ILE A 29 -12.90 10.38 -6.17
CA ILE A 29 -13.35 9.79 -7.44
C ILE A 29 -12.22 9.82 -8.48
N LEU A 30 -11.56 10.97 -8.66
CA LEU A 30 -10.48 11.13 -9.65
C LEU A 30 -9.29 10.22 -9.33
N VAL A 31 -8.80 10.24 -8.09
CA VAL A 31 -7.69 9.38 -7.67
C VAL A 31 -8.08 7.91 -7.78
N GLY A 32 -9.29 7.52 -7.37
CA GLY A 32 -9.80 6.15 -7.53
C GLY A 32 -9.80 5.69 -8.98
N PHE A 33 -10.26 6.54 -9.90
CA PHE A 33 -10.25 6.26 -11.34
C PHE A 33 -8.82 6.11 -11.90
N VAL A 34 -7.91 7.04 -11.61
CA VAL A 34 -6.51 6.95 -12.08
C VAL A 34 -5.79 5.73 -11.48
N SER A 35 -6.13 5.36 -10.25
CA SER A 35 -5.62 4.16 -9.59
C SER A 35 -6.08 2.88 -10.31
N TYR A 36 -7.36 2.81 -10.70
CA TYR A 36 -7.87 1.74 -11.53
C TYR A 36 -7.14 1.66 -12.88
N VAL A 37 -6.97 2.79 -13.58
CA VAL A 37 -6.24 2.85 -14.86
C VAL A 37 -4.85 2.23 -14.71
N THR A 38 -4.10 2.65 -13.69
CA THR A 38 -2.73 2.19 -13.48
C THR A 38 -2.63 0.75 -12.99
N VAL A 39 -3.63 0.23 -12.25
CA VAL A 39 -3.74 -1.20 -11.96
C VAL A 39 -3.85 -2.03 -13.25
N THR A 40 -4.64 -1.57 -14.24
CA THR A 40 -4.72 -2.28 -15.52
C THR A 40 -3.39 -2.29 -16.28
N PHE A 41 -2.55 -1.26 -16.11
CA PHE A 41 -1.20 -1.22 -16.68
C PHE A 41 -0.26 -2.25 -16.04
N VAL A 42 -0.32 -2.41 -14.72
CA VAL A 42 0.45 -3.45 -14.01
C VAL A 42 0.05 -4.85 -14.49
N ILE A 43 -1.25 -5.11 -14.67
CA ILE A 43 -1.76 -6.40 -15.13
C ILE A 43 -1.28 -6.71 -16.55
N GLU A 44 -1.35 -5.72 -17.44
CA GLU A 44 -0.86 -5.87 -18.80
C GLU A 44 0.66 -6.14 -18.82
N ALA A 45 1.44 -5.40 -18.03
CA ALA A 45 2.87 -5.61 -17.90
C ALA A 45 3.21 -7.01 -17.35
N MET A 46 2.43 -7.50 -16.38
CA MET A 46 2.58 -8.85 -15.81
C MET A 46 2.29 -9.94 -16.85
N ALA A 47 1.24 -9.78 -17.66
CA ALA A 47 0.95 -10.68 -18.77
C ALA A 47 2.08 -10.71 -19.80
N CYS A 48 2.63 -9.55 -20.15
CA CYS A 48 3.78 -9.44 -21.04
C CYS A 48 5.04 -10.10 -20.46
N ALA A 49 5.29 -9.94 -19.16
CA ALA A 49 6.42 -10.57 -18.48
C ALA A 49 6.32 -12.09 -18.53
N ASN A 50 5.13 -12.64 -18.26
CA ASN A 50 4.85 -14.07 -18.38
C ASN A 50 5.11 -14.59 -19.80
N ALA A 51 4.71 -13.86 -20.84
CA ALA A 51 4.98 -14.23 -22.22
C ALA A 51 6.48 -14.29 -22.55
N ILE A 52 7.25 -13.32 -22.06
CA ILE A 52 8.70 -13.29 -22.26
C ILE A 52 9.37 -14.44 -21.49
N LEU A 53 8.97 -14.71 -20.24
CA LEU A 53 9.51 -15.81 -19.45
C LEU A 53 9.17 -17.18 -20.06
N HIS A 54 7.96 -17.34 -20.58
CA HIS A 54 7.54 -18.55 -21.30
C HIS A 54 8.38 -18.78 -22.56
N LEU A 55 8.59 -17.73 -23.37
CA LEU A 55 9.45 -17.84 -24.54
C LEU A 55 10.91 -18.16 -24.16
N ARG A 56 11.46 -17.51 -23.12
CA ARG A 56 12.81 -17.81 -22.62
C ARG A 56 12.95 -19.25 -22.16
N SER A 57 11.92 -19.84 -21.53
CA SER A 57 11.95 -21.23 -21.10
C SER A 57 11.93 -22.20 -22.29
N ILE A 58 11.12 -21.93 -23.31
CA ILE A 58 11.09 -22.71 -24.57
C ILE A 58 12.45 -22.65 -25.27
N LEU A 59 13.02 -21.46 -25.44
CA LEU A 59 14.32 -21.28 -26.10
C LEU A 59 15.45 -22.00 -25.33
N LYS A 60 15.48 -21.90 -24.00
CA LYS A 60 16.44 -22.65 -23.17
C LYS A 60 16.33 -24.16 -23.37
N ARG A 61 15.10 -24.70 -23.45
CA ARG A 61 14.86 -26.13 -23.72
C ARG A 61 15.31 -26.53 -25.12
N ARG A 62 15.07 -25.70 -26.15
CA ARG A 62 15.55 -25.95 -27.52
C ARG A 62 17.07 -25.99 -27.58
N VAL A 63 17.74 -24.99 -27.01
CA VAL A 63 19.21 -24.96 -26.95
C VAL A 63 19.77 -26.15 -26.17
N ALA A 64 19.12 -26.56 -25.07
CA ALA A 64 19.53 -27.76 -24.34
C ALA A 64 19.35 -29.04 -25.17
N ARG A 65 18.25 -29.16 -25.93
CA ARG A 65 18.00 -30.28 -26.84
C ARG A 65 19.03 -30.32 -27.97
N ASP A 66 19.33 -29.19 -28.60
CA ASP A 66 20.31 -29.09 -29.69
C ASP A 66 21.73 -29.42 -29.20
N ARG A 67 22.07 -29.10 -27.94
CA ARG A 67 23.34 -29.49 -27.32
C ARG A 67 23.44 -30.99 -27.03
N ILE A 68 22.32 -31.63 -26.68
CA ILE A 68 22.27 -33.08 -26.43
C ILE A 68 22.25 -33.85 -27.75
N GLY A 69 21.53 -33.36 -28.77
CA GLY A 69 21.49 -33.96 -30.11
C GLY A 69 22.73 -33.75 -30.96
N GLY A 70 23.69 -32.93 -30.51
CA GLY A 70 25.01 -32.76 -31.16
C GLY A 70 26.08 -33.73 -30.67
N ALA A 71 25.78 -34.58 -29.69
CA ALA A 71 26.64 -35.65 -29.23
C ALA A 71 25.89 -36.99 -29.42
N SER A 72 26.51 -37.88 -30.19
CA SER A 72 26.10 -39.27 -30.48
C SER A 72 24.81 -39.49 -31.28
N ASP A 73 24.97 -39.61 -32.60
CA ASP A 73 24.43 -40.74 -33.37
C ASP A 73 25.15 -42.01 -32.86
N SER A 74 24.70 -42.57 -31.74
CA SER A 74 24.89 -43.97 -31.36
C SER A 74 24.35 -44.21 -29.96
N ASP A 75 23.41 -45.15 -29.91
CA ASP A 75 22.98 -45.95 -28.76
C ASP A 75 21.82 -45.46 -27.89
N SER A 76 20.94 -46.43 -27.73
CA SER A 76 19.62 -46.48 -27.17
C SER A 76 19.58 -46.47 -25.65
N GLU A 77 18.40 -46.09 -25.15
CA GLU A 77 17.84 -46.36 -23.82
C GLU A 77 18.25 -45.44 -22.65
N THR A 78 17.21 -44.96 -21.97
CA THR A 78 17.16 -44.28 -20.65
C THR A 78 17.47 -42.78 -20.59
N SER A 79 16.45 -41.95 -20.88
CA SER A 79 16.28 -40.68 -20.16
C SER A 79 14.80 -40.26 -20.09
N GLU A 80 13.95 -41.12 -19.53
CA GLU A 80 12.69 -40.68 -18.93
C GLU A 80 13.01 -39.96 -17.61
N ASN A 81 13.34 -38.66 -17.66
CA ASN A 81 13.33 -37.77 -16.49
C ASN A 81 13.39 -36.29 -16.89
N VAL A 82 12.69 -35.91 -17.95
CA VAL A 82 12.32 -34.51 -18.17
C VAL A 82 10.86 -34.38 -17.74
N PRO A 83 10.53 -33.58 -16.70
CA PRO A 83 9.14 -33.37 -16.35
C PRO A 83 8.43 -32.69 -17.53
N LEU A 84 7.53 -33.43 -18.17
CA LEU A 84 6.53 -32.96 -19.12
C LEU A 84 5.54 -32.04 -18.39
N VAL A 85 5.96 -30.83 -18.05
CA VAL A 85 5.02 -29.72 -17.85
C VAL A 85 4.62 -29.29 -19.25
N GLY A 86 3.36 -29.60 -19.60
CA GLY A 86 2.81 -29.60 -20.96
C GLY A 86 3.04 -28.35 -21.79
N GLU A 87 3.01 -28.53 -23.10
CA GLU A 87 3.11 -27.50 -24.15
C GLU A 87 1.92 -26.52 -24.18
N ASP A 88 0.96 -26.64 -23.27
CA ASP A 88 -0.35 -25.96 -23.32
C ASP A 88 -0.45 -24.66 -22.49
N GLY A 89 0.68 -24.02 -22.19
CA GLY A 89 0.67 -22.71 -21.53
C GLY A 89 0.41 -21.59 -22.54
N ALA A 90 -0.79 -20.98 -22.53
CA ALA A 90 -1.02 -19.77 -23.30
C ALA A 90 0.02 -18.69 -22.92
N PRO A 91 0.74 -18.06 -23.88
CA PRO A 91 1.92 -17.25 -23.60
C PRO A 91 1.65 -16.08 -22.64
N PHE A 92 0.46 -15.48 -22.69
CA PHE A 92 0.08 -14.38 -21.78
C PHE A 92 -0.64 -14.85 -20.50
N SER A 93 -0.63 -16.14 -20.19
CA SER A 93 -1.29 -16.66 -19.00
C SER A 93 -0.68 -16.07 -17.73
N LEU A 94 -1.51 -15.54 -16.83
CA LEU A 94 -1.06 -15.04 -15.53
C LEU A 94 -0.75 -16.18 -14.52
N ALA A 95 -0.49 -17.40 -15.00
CA ALA A 95 -0.36 -18.59 -14.14
C ALA A 95 0.84 -18.51 -13.19
N SER A 96 1.95 -17.92 -13.63
CA SER A 96 3.09 -17.59 -12.78
C SER A 96 2.90 -16.23 -12.10
N ARG A 97 3.15 -16.22 -10.78
CA ARG A 97 3.27 -14.99 -9.99
C ARG A 97 4.59 -14.32 -10.35
N VAL A 98 4.53 -13.24 -11.12
CA VAL A 98 5.69 -12.37 -11.42
C VAL A 98 5.53 -11.10 -10.62
N GLU A 99 6.40 -10.90 -9.64
CA GLU A 99 6.33 -9.71 -8.78
C GLU A 99 6.81 -8.45 -9.51
N MET A 100 6.46 -7.28 -8.98
CA MET A 100 6.81 -6.01 -9.62
C MET A 100 8.33 -5.80 -9.71
N GLY A 101 9.11 -6.26 -8.73
CA GLY A 101 10.56 -6.25 -8.79
C GLY A 101 11.13 -7.16 -9.89
N GLU A 102 10.52 -8.31 -10.12
CA GLU A 102 10.91 -9.20 -11.23
C GLU A 102 10.54 -8.59 -12.58
N MET A 103 9.37 -7.96 -12.71
CA MET A 103 9.02 -7.20 -13.91
C MET A 103 10.01 -6.07 -14.19
N ALA A 104 10.45 -5.34 -13.15
CA ALA A 104 11.46 -4.30 -13.29
C ALA A 104 12.79 -4.85 -13.82
N THR A 105 13.25 -6.01 -13.34
CA THR A 105 14.50 -6.63 -13.84
C THR A 105 14.36 -7.20 -15.26
N ILE A 106 13.15 -7.55 -15.70
CA ILE A 106 12.88 -7.96 -17.08
C ILE A 106 12.86 -6.75 -18.02
N PHE A 107 12.21 -5.65 -17.61
CA PHE A 107 11.87 -4.55 -18.51
C PHE A 107 12.82 -3.35 -18.49
N PHE A 108 13.45 -3.06 -17.35
CA PHE A 108 14.26 -1.86 -17.17
C PHE A 108 15.76 -2.12 -17.32
N SER A 109 16.51 -1.05 -17.57
CA SER A 109 17.97 -1.04 -17.47
C SER A 109 18.42 -1.11 -16.01
N GLY A 110 19.70 -1.38 -15.75
CA GLY A 110 20.24 -1.44 -14.37
C GLY A 110 19.93 -0.18 -13.55
N THR A 111 20.04 1.01 -14.15
CA THR A 111 19.66 2.27 -13.49
C THR A 111 18.15 2.34 -13.20
N GLY A 112 17.30 1.91 -14.14
CA GLY A 112 15.84 1.91 -13.93
C GLY A 112 15.41 0.93 -12.84
N VAL A 113 16.07 -0.23 -12.75
CA VAL A 113 15.87 -1.20 -11.65
C VAL A 113 16.23 -0.55 -10.32
N ALA A 114 17.39 0.11 -10.22
CA ALA A 114 17.81 0.79 -8.99
C ALA A 114 16.81 1.88 -8.55
N VAL A 115 16.33 2.70 -9.49
CA VAL A 115 15.30 3.73 -9.22
C VAL A 115 13.99 3.10 -8.74
N PHE A 116 13.55 2.01 -9.36
CA PHE A 116 12.34 1.29 -8.93
C PHE A 116 12.47 0.77 -7.48
N TYR A 117 13.57 0.07 -7.18
CA TYR A 117 13.79 -0.48 -5.84
C TYR A 117 13.94 0.63 -4.79
N LEU A 118 14.63 1.74 -5.11
CA LEU A 118 14.73 2.91 -4.23
C LEU A 118 13.36 3.54 -3.95
N CYS A 119 12.54 3.74 -4.97
CA CYS A 119 11.19 4.28 -4.83
C CYS A 119 10.32 3.40 -3.93
N LEU A 120 10.35 2.08 -4.16
CA LEU A 120 9.65 1.11 -3.33
C LEU A 120 10.19 1.07 -1.89
N ALA A 121 11.50 1.21 -1.69
CA ALA A 121 12.10 1.27 -0.36
C ALA A 121 11.61 2.50 0.42
N ILE A 122 11.61 3.69 -0.19
CA ILE A 122 11.12 4.93 0.44
C ILE A 122 9.64 4.77 0.81
N TYR A 123 8.82 4.19 -0.07
CA TYR A 123 7.42 3.91 0.22
C TYR A 123 7.25 2.99 1.44
N LEU A 124 8.00 1.88 1.50
CA LEU A 124 7.92 0.91 2.60
C LEU A 124 8.47 1.47 3.93
N TYR A 125 9.49 2.34 3.90
CA TYR A 125 9.91 3.10 5.09
C TYR A 125 8.78 4.02 5.59
N GLY A 126 8.07 4.67 4.66
CA GLY A 126 6.89 5.46 4.96
C GLY A 126 5.79 4.64 5.63
N ASP A 127 5.45 3.47 5.08
CA ASP A 127 4.48 2.52 5.68
C ASP A 127 4.85 2.17 7.13
N LEU A 128 6.11 1.79 7.38
CA LEU A 128 6.57 1.46 8.72
C LEU A 128 6.46 2.65 9.68
N SER A 129 6.78 3.85 9.19
CA SER A 129 6.72 5.08 9.98
C SER A 129 5.27 5.44 10.33
N ILE A 130 4.35 5.32 9.36
CA ILE A 130 2.91 5.53 9.54
C ILE A 130 2.34 4.50 10.53
N TYR A 131 2.75 3.23 10.42
CA TYR A 131 2.27 2.17 11.31
C TYR A 131 2.73 2.40 12.74
N ALA A 132 4.01 2.69 12.94
CA ALA A 132 4.56 2.98 14.27
C ALA A 132 3.93 4.25 14.86
N ALA A 133 3.72 5.30 14.05
CA ALA A 133 3.06 6.52 14.49
C ALA A 133 1.62 6.26 14.92
N ALA A 134 0.85 5.53 14.10
CA ALA A 134 -0.54 5.23 14.41
C ALA A 134 -0.69 4.37 15.67
N ILE A 135 0.17 3.36 15.86
CA ILE A 135 0.21 2.56 17.09
C ILE A 135 0.55 3.44 18.30
N GLY A 136 1.57 4.29 18.19
CA GLY A 136 1.99 5.19 19.25
C GLY A 136 0.90 6.18 19.64
N THR A 137 0.22 6.79 18.66
CA THR A 137 -0.88 7.73 18.89
C THR A 137 -2.06 7.05 19.57
N SER A 138 -2.50 5.89 19.05
CA SER A 138 -3.58 5.10 19.66
C SER A 138 -3.27 4.69 21.10
N LEU A 139 -2.06 4.21 21.39
CA LEU A 139 -1.68 3.83 22.76
C LEU A 139 -1.62 5.04 23.68
N LYS A 140 -0.98 6.13 23.24
CA LYS A 140 -0.92 7.39 24.02
C LYS A 140 -2.31 7.86 24.40
N ASP A 141 -3.24 7.92 23.45
CA ASP A 141 -4.57 8.49 23.69
C ASP A 141 -5.47 7.59 24.55
N VAL A 142 -5.20 6.28 24.61
CA VAL A 142 -5.85 5.34 25.54
C VAL A 142 -5.23 5.38 26.95
N ILE A 143 -3.92 5.61 27.04
CA ILE A 143 -3.15 5.53 28.30
C ILE A 143 -3.19 6.84 29.09
N CYS A 144 -3.07 7.98 28.40
CA CYS A 144 -3.08 9.30 29.03
C CYS A 144 -4.48 9.73 29.47
N ALA A 145 -4.55 10.57 30.49
CA ALA A 145 -5.80 11.11 31.01
C ALA A 145 -6.54 11.94 29.94
N SER A 146 -7.87 11.82 29.92
CA SER A 146 -8.75 12.48 28.93
C SER A 146 -8.73 14.01 28.98
N ASN A 147 -8.27 14.61 30.08
CA ASN A 147 -8.27 16.06 30.27
C ASN A 147 -7.04 16.75 29.64
N ALA A 148 -6.03 15.99 29.19
CA ALA A 148 -4.84 16.53 28.57
C ALA A 148 -5.04 16.61 27.04
N THR A 149 -5.03 17.81 26.49
CA THR A 149 -5.45 18.09 25.10
C THR A 149 -4.27 18.44 24.19
N THR A 150 -3.18 18.98 24.74
CA THR A 150 -2.00 19.38 23.98
C THR A 150 -0.84 18.39 24.17
N GLU A 151 0.08 18.32 23.20
CA GLU A 151 1.23 17.39 23.25
C GLU A 151 2.17 17.66 24.45
N GLY A 152 2.24 18.91 24.90
CA GLY A 152 3.05 19.33 26.04
C GLY A 152 2.40 19.11 27.40
N ASP A 153 1.11 18.77 27.44
CA ASP A 153 0.40 18.51 28.68
C ASP A 153 0.94 17.25 29.37
N PRO A 154 0.92 17.20 30.72
CA PRO A 154 1.24 15.98 31.44
C PRO A 154 0.25 14.87 31.07
N CYS A 155 0.77 13.69 30.78
CA CYS A 155 -0.04 12.51 30.42
C CYS A 155 -0.97 12.10 31.58
N TRP A 156 -0.54 12.28 32.83
CA TRP A 156 -1.37 12.12 34.02
C TRP A 156 -1.23 13.31 34.98
N PRO A 157 -2.31 13.70 35.68
CA PRO A 157 -2.22 14.72 36.72
C PRO A 157 -1.19 14.34 37.78
N GLY A 158 -0.27 15.26 38.09
CA GLY A 158 0.75 15.07 39.13
C GLY A 158 2.05 14.37 38.69
N TYR A 159 2.18 14.00 37.41
CA TYR A 159 3.43 13.43 36.85
C TYR A 159 4.04 14.37 35.81
N ALA A 160 5.38 14.44 35.76
CA ALA A 160 6.11 15.29 34.82
C ALA A 160 6.17 14.73 33.38
N MET A 161 5.74 13.49 33.17
CA MET A 161 5.81 12.83 31.87
C MET A 161 4.76 13.44 30.93
N THR A 162 5.21 14.03 29.83
CA THR A 162 4.32 14.67 28.85
C THR A 162 3.59 13.63 27.99
N ARG A 163 2.50 14.04 27.31
CA ARG A 163 1.85 13.20 26.29
C ARG A 163 2.82 12.81 25.17
N MET A 164 3.71 13.71 24.76
CA MET A 164 4.73 13.40 23.75
C MET A 164 5.77 12.37 24.23
N ASP A 165 6.16 12.42 25.50
CA ASP A 165 7.04 11.39 26.08
C ASP A 165 6.34 10.02 26.12
N CYS A 166 5.05 9.98 26.47
CA CYS A 166 4.24 8.77 26.41
C CYS A 166 4.20 8.19 24.99
N TYR A 167 3.95 9.03 23.98
CA TYR A 167 3.99 8.63 22.57
C TYR A 167 5.33 8.01 22.18
N ARG A 168 6.45 8.69 22.49
CA ARG A 168 7.80 8.19 22.17
C ARG A 168 8.09 6.86 22.85
N LEU A 169 7.70 6.70 24.12
CA LEU A 169 7.83 5.44 24.84
C LEU A 169 7.00 4.32 24.19
N CYS A 170 5.78 4.60 23.74
CA CYS A 170 4.95 3.64 23.02
C CYS A 170 5.58 3.21 21.68
N VAL A 171 6.18 4.15 20.94
CA VAL A 171 6.89 3.88 19.68
C VAL A 171 8.13 3.01 19.93
N VAL A 172 8.95 3.35 20.94
CA VAL A 172 10.11 2.53 21.33
C VAL A 172 9.67 1.13 21.77
N GLY A 173 8.64 1.04 22.61
CA GLY A 173 8.07 -0.24 23.05
C GLY A 173 7.58 -1.09 21.87
N THR A 174 6.93 -0.47 20.89
CA THR A 174 6.50 -1.14 19.64
C THR A 174 7.69 -1.71 18.88
N GLY A 175 8.78 -0.94 18.75
CA GLY A 175 10.01 -1.38 18.08
C GLY A 175 10.69 -2.54 18.80
N LEU A 176 10.75 -2.51 20.13
CA LEU A 176 11.33 -3.57 20.95
C LEU A 176 10.50 -4.85 20.94
N LEU A 177 9.16 -4.73 20.95
CA LEU A 177 8.25 -5.87 20.95
C LEU A 177 8.16 -6.53 19.56
N LEU A 178 8.00 -5.72 18.50
CA LEU A 178 7.71 -6.21 17.16
C LEU A 178 8.96 -6.36 16.27
N GLY A 179 10.01 -5.60 16.54
CA GLY A 179 11.27 -5.65 15.80
C GLY A 179 11.92 -7.04 15.74
N PRO A 180 11.96 -7.82 16.85
CA PRO A 180 12.53 -9.17 16.84
C PRO A 180 11.93 -10.09 15.77
N PHE A 181 10.64 -9.97 15.45
CA PHE A 181 9.98 -10.80 14.43
C PHE A 181 10.59 -10.64 13.02
N VAL A 182 11.23 -9.49 12.73
CA VAL A 182 11.93 -9.22 11.46
C VAL A 182 13.22 -10.01 11.34
N PHE A 183 13.91 -10.25 12.46
CA PHE A 183 15.10 -11.09 12.53
C PHE A 183 14.75 -12.56 12.28
N PHE A 184 13.59 -13.01 12.78
CA PHE A 184 13.13 -14.39 12.64
C PHE A 184 12.38 -14.70 11.32
N ASN A 185 12.23 -13.72 10.41
CA ASN A 185 11.49 -13.88 9.15
C ASN A 185 10.09 -14.49 9.34
N VAL A 186 9.33 -14.00 10.33
CA VAL A 186 7.98 -14.52 10.57
C VAL A 186 7.03 -14.07 9.44
N GLN A 187 6.82 -14.95 8.46
CA GLN A 187 6.00 -14.68 7.27
C GLN A 187 4.71 -15.52 7.21
N LYS A 188 4.60 -16.59 8.00
CA LYS A 188 3.40 -17.45 8.03
C LYS A 188 2.33 -16.85 8.93
N THR A 189 1.62 -15.84 8.43
CA THR A 189 0.65 -15.05 9.21
C THR A 189 -0.80 -15.22 8.76
N LYS A 190 -1.14 -16.29 8.01
CA LYS A 190 -2.49 -16.50 7.46
C LYS A 190 -3.61 -16.29 8.50
N TYR A 191 -3.50 -16.93 9.67
CA TYR A 191 -4.52 -16.82 10.72
C TYR A 191 -4.58 -15.42 11.34
N ILE A 192 -3.42 -14.81 11.57
CA ILE A 192 -3.33 -13.42 12.05
C ILE A 192 -3.98 -12.48 11.03
N GLN A 193 -3.73 -12.67 9.74
CA GLN A 193 -4.34 -11.87 8.68
C GLN A 193 -5.87 -12.05 8.62
N ILE A 194 -6.37 -13.27 8.74
CA ILE A 194 -7.82 -13.53 8.81
C ILE A 194 -8.44 -12.80 10.01
N LEU A 195 -7.81 -12.86 11.18
CA LEU A 195 -8.26 -12.13 12.36
C LEU A 195 -8.28 -10.61 12.13
N THR A 196 -7.22 -10.04 11.54
CA THR A 196 -7.17 -8.60 11.24
C THR A 196 -8.24 -8.16 10.24
N VAL A 197 -8.63 -9.03 9.31
CA VAL A 197 -9.73 -8.75 8.38
C VAL A 197 -11.06 -8.66 9.13
N ILE A 198 -11.33 -9.59 10.05
CA ILE A 198 -12.53 -9.57 10.88
C ILE A 198 -12.57 -8.27 11.71
N PHE A 199 -11.46 -7.93 12.36
CA PHE A 199 -11.35 -6.69 13.14
C PHE A 199 -11.58 -5.44 12.29
N ARG A 200 -11.07 -5.41 11.05
CA ARG A 200 -11.32 -4.32 10.09
C ARG A 200 -12.80 -4.15 9.81
N TRP A 201 -13.47 -5.23 9.43
CA TRP A 201 -14.90 -5.18 9.13
C TRP A 201 -15.73 -4.73 10.34
N CYS A 202 -15.45 -5.26 11.53
CA CYS A 202 -16.08 -4.80 12.77
C CYS A 202 -15.84 -3.30 13.03
N ALA A 203 -14.59 -2.83 12.95
CA ALA A 203 -14.23 -1.44 13.23
C ALA A 203 -14.86 -0.46 12.23
N PHE A 204 -14.74 -0.72 10.92
CA PHE A 204 -15.33 0.16 9.90
C PHE A 204 -16.86 0.20 9.97
N THR A 205 -17.49 -0.94 10.28
CA THR A 205 -18.95 -0.99 10.45
C THR A 205 -19.37 -0.18 11.68
N ALA A 206 -18.66 -0.32 12.81
CA ALA A 206 -18.92 0.44 14.03
C ALA A 206 -18.72 1.95 13.81
N MET A 207 -17.62 2.37 13.16
CA MET A 207 -17.37 3.79 12.88
C MET A 207 -18.47 4.42 12.01
N ILE A 208 -18.91 3.72 10.95
CA ILE A 208 -19.99 4.23 10.09
C ILE A 208 -21.33 4.26 10.87
N ALA A 209 -21.65 3.18 11.59
CA ALA A 209 -22.90 3.08 12.34
C ALA A 209 -23.00 4.14 13.45
N MET A 210 -21.93 4.37 14.20
CA MET A 210 -21.89 5.37 15.26
C MET A 210 -21.94 6.80 14.69
N ALA A 211 -21.23 7.10 13.60
CA ALA A 211 -21.32 8.41 12.95
C ALA A 211 -22.73 8.68 12.40
N VAL A 212 -23.38 7.67 11.82
CA VAL A 212 -24.78 7.78 11.36
C VAL A 212 -25.74 7.94 12.54
N ALA A 213 -25.56 7.19 13.65
CA ALA A 213 -26.38 7.33 14.84
C ALA A 213 -26.29 8.76 15.40
N ARG A 214 -25.07 9.31 15.51
CA ARG A 214 -24.84 10.71 15.92
C ARG A 214 -25.54 11.71 15.00
N LEU A 215 -25.50 11.50 13.69
CA LEU A 215 -26.22 12.35 12.72
C LEU A 215 -27.74 12.29 12.87
N ILE A 216 -28.29 11.14 13.29
CA ILE A 216 -29.73 10.97 13.52
C ILE A 216 -30.15 11.63 14.84
N GLU A 217 -29.34 11.50 15.88
CA GLU A 217 -29.66 11.98 17.24
C GLU A 217 -29.39 13.49 17.39
N ASP A 218 -28.20 13.93 17.01
CA ASP A 218 -27.72 15.31 17.25
C ASP A 218 -27.85 16.19 16.00
N GLY A 219 -28.12 15.61 14.84
CA GLY A 219 -28.11 16.30 13.55
C GLY A 219 -26.70 16.55 13.02
N VAL A 220 -26.60 17.36 11.96
CA VAL A 220 -25.31 17.75 11.36
C VAL A 220 -24.56 18.67 12.32
N GLN A 221 -23.37 18.23 12.78
CA GLN A 221 -22.53 19.01 13.68
C GLN A 221 -21.69 20.02 12.89
N ALA A 222 -20.95 19.52 11.89
CA ALA A 222 -20.06 20.37 11.10
C ALA A 222 -20.67 20.80 9.77
N HIS A 223 -20.38 22.04 9.37
CA HIS A 223 -20.82 22.63 8.11
C HIS A 223 -19.61 22.90 7.19
N PRO A 224 -18.99 21.86 6.61
CA PRO A 224 -17.80 22.04 5.78
C PRO A 224 -18.14 22.90 4.54
N PRO A 225 -17.29 23.86 4.16
CA PRO A 225 -17.45 24.54 2.89
C PRO A 225 -17.29 23.53 1.72
N PRO A 226 -17.84 23.84 0.54
CA PRO A 226 -17.75 22.94 -0.61
C PRO A 226 -16.30 22.66 -1.04
N LEU A 227 -15.44 23.69 -1.00
CA LEU A 227 -14.06 23.57 -1.45
C LEU A 227 -13.14 24.41 -0.57
N ILE A 228 -12.06 23.79 -0.10
CA ILE A 228 -10.93 24.43 0.56
C ILE A 228 -9.68 24.08 -0.25
N PRO A 229 -9.23 24.97 -1.16
CA PRO A 229 -8.13 24.66 -2.07
C PRO A 229 -6.82 24.30 -1.36
N THR A 230 -6.56 24.86 -0.18
CA THR A 230 -5.35 24.60 0.61
C THR A 230 -5.29 23.18 1.18
N GLY A 231 -6.44 22.50 1.36
CA GLY A 231 -6.47 21.11 1.84
C GLY A 231 -6.36 20.06 0.73
N ILE A 232 -6.52 20.46 -0.54
CA ILE A 232 -6.49 19.56 -1.69
C ILE A 232 -5.15 18.82 -1.84
N PRO A 233 -3.97 19.47 -1.69
CA PRO A 233 -2.70 18.78 -1.81
C PRO A 233 -2.52 17.69 -0.75
N SER A 234 -2.85 17.96 0.51
CA SER A 234 -2.79 16.93 1.57
C SER A 234 -3.71 15.77 1.28
N LEU A 235 -4.93 16.03 0.79
CA LEU A 235 -5.88 14.97 0.43
C LEU A 235 -5.37 14.13 -0.74
N PHE A 236 -4.71 14.72 -1.73
CA PHE A 236 -4.15 13.99 -2.87
C PHE A 236 -3.21 12.87 -2.42
N GLY A 237 -2.27 13.18 -1.51
CA GLY A 237 -1.38 12.17 -0.92
C GLY A 237 -2.13 11.07 -0.16
N THR A 238 -3.08 11.46 0.68
CA THR A 238 -3.90 10.51 1.45
C THR A 238 -4.74 9.60 0.55
N CYS A 239 -5.31 10.13 -0.55
CA CYS A 239 -6.06 9.34 -1.52
C CYS A 239 -5.16 8.36 -2.27
N ILE A 240 -3.96 8.79 -2.72
CA ILE A 240 -2.99 7.88 -3.36
C ILE A 240 -2.70 6.73 -2.39
N TYR A 241 -2.29 7.06 -1.17
CA TYR A 241 -1.97 6.08 -0.15
C TYR A 241 -3.14 5.12 0.14
N SER A 242 -4.37 5.64 0.18
CA SER A 242 -5.59 4.84 0.41
C SER A 242 -5.90 3.88 -0.74
N PHE A 243 -5.79 4.32 -1.99
CA PHE A 243 -6.05 3.48 -3.17
C PHE A 243 -4.86 2.61 -3.59
N MET A 244 -3.74 2.69 -2.87
CA MET A 244 -2.51 2.03 -3.25
C MET A 244 -2.61 0.51 -3.07
N CYS A 245 -2.41 -0.24 -4.16
CA CYS A 245 -2.37 -1.70 -4.11
C CYS A 245 -1.34 -2.32 -5.07
N HIS A 246 -0.71 -1.49 -5.90
CA HIS A 246 0.02 -1.91 -7.10
C HIS A 246 1.21 -2.81 -6.79
N HIS A 247 1.97 -2.49 -5.73
CA HIS A 247 3.15 -3.29 -5.34
C HIS A 247 2.79 -4.69 -4.84
N SER A 248 1.55 -4.89 -4.37
CA SER A 248 1.02 -6.17 -3.86
C SER A 248 0.09 -6.88 -4.85
N LEU A 249 -0.25 -6.22 -5.96
CA LEU A 249 -1.22 -6.72 -6.94
C LEU A 249 -0.88 -8.10 -7.52
N PRO A 250 0.37 -8.43 -7.90
CA PRO A 250 0.68 -9.75 -8.45
C PRO A 250 0.31 -10.90 -7.50
N SER A 251 0.54 -10.72 -6.20
CA SER A 251 0.22 -11.69 -5.15
C SER A 251 -1.29 -11.85 -4.95
N LEU A 252 -2.06 -10.78 -5.16
CA LEU A 252 -3.53 -10.79 -5.11
C LEU A 252 -4.15 -11.52 -6.30
N LEU A 253 -3.54 -11.41 -7.47
CA LEU A 253 -4.05 -11.99 -8.71
C LEU A 253 -3.65 -13.45 -8.91
N ALA A 254 -2.52 -13.88 -8.36
CA ALA A 254 -2.04 -15.26 -8.43
C ALA A 254 -3.10 -16.32 -7.99
N PRO A 255 -3.84 -16.17 -6.88
CA PRO A 255 -4.84 -17.15 -6.45
C PRO A 255 -6.17 -17.10 -7.23
N VAL A 256 -6.38 -16.12 -8.13
CA VAL A 256 -7.63 -16.00 -8.89
C VAL A 256 -7.70 -17.12 -9.94
N ARG A 257 -8.64 -18.06 -9.73
CA ARG A 257 -8.85 -19.22 -10.61
C ARG A 257 -9.22 -18.82 -12.04
N GLU A 258 -10.16 -17.89 -12.19
CA GLU A 258 -10.73 -17.53 -13.49
C GLU A 258 -10.41 -16.08 -13.86
N LYS A 259 -9.39 -15.91 -14.72
CA LYS A 259 -8.81 -14.60 -15.05
C LYS A 259 -9.59 -13.82 -16.10
N SER A 260 -10.58 -14.44 -16.75
CA SER A 260 -11.50 -13.79 -17.69
C SER A 260 -12.44 -12.80 -16.99
N HIS A 261 -12.79 -13.05 -15.73
CA HIS A 261 -13.65 -12.18 -14.91
C HIS A 261 -12.92 -10.95 -14.37
N LEU A 262 -11.59 -10.92 -14.42
CA LEU A 262 -10.78 -9.83 -13.89
C LEU A 262 -11.14 -8.47 -14.51
N ARG A 263 -11.51 -8.47 -15.80
CA ARG A 263 -11.94 -7.26 -16.53
C ARG A 263 -13.19 -6.60 -15.96
N TRP A 264 -14.06 -7.36 -15.30
CA TRP A 264 -15.31 -6.87 -14.72
C TRP A 264 -15.22 -6.72 -13.19
N GLN A 265 -14.49 -7.62 -12.53
CA GLN A 265 -14.30 -7.59 -11.08
C GLN A 265 -13.47 -6.39 -10.62
N LEU A 266 -12.39 -6.03 -11.34
CA LEU A 266 -11.54 -4.91 -10.95
C LEU A 266 -12.23 -3.55 -10.93
N PRO A 267 -12.95 -3.11 -12.00
CA PRO A 267 -13.64 -1.83 -11.95
C PRO A 267 -14.73 -1.80 -10.85
N LEU A 268 -15.43 -2.93 -10.65
CA LEU A 268 -16.41 -3.05 -9.58
C LEU A 268 -15.76 -2.92 -8.18
N ASP A 269 -14.61 -3.56 -7.97
CA ASP A 269 -13.85 -3.47 -6.72
C ASP A 269 -13.42 -2.03 -6.42
N PHE A 270 -12.88 -1.32 -7.41
CA PHE A 270 -12.47 0.08 -7.24
C PHE A 270 -13.67 1.01 -7.00
N LEU A 271 -14.80 0.77 -7.67
CA LEU A 271 -16.04 1.50 -7.42
C LEU A 271 -16.54 1.28 -5.99
N LEU A 272 -16.56 0.02 -5.52
CA LEU A 272 -16.98 -0.33 -4.17
C LEU A 272 -16.08 0.31 -3.11
N ILE A 273 -14.76 0.31 -3.32
CA ILE A 273 -13.80 0.97 -2.43
C ILE A 273 -14.02 2.49 -2.42
N GLY A 274 -14.23 3.11 -3.58
CA GLY A 274 -14.54 4.54 -3.68
C GLY A 274 -15.82 4.90 -2.93
N CYS A 275 -16.90 4.15 -3.14
CA CYS A 275 -18.16 4.33 -2.42
C CYS A 275 -17.98 4.17 -0.90
N PHE A 276 -17.20 3.16 -0.48
CA PHE A 276 -16.89 2.93 0.94
C PHE A 276 -16.10 4.08 1.56
N TYR A 277 -15.07 4.59 0.87
CA TYR A 277 -14.28 5.74 1.32
C TYR A 277 -15.09 7.04 1.38
N LEU A 278 -15.97 7.27 0.41
CA LEU A 278 -16.90 8.40 0.43
C LEU A 278 -17.90 8.28 1.57
N LEU A 279 -18.48 7.10 1.78
CA LEU A 279 -19.41 6.86 2.88
C LEU A 279 -18.74 7.14 4.23
N LEU A 280 -17.54 6.57 4.47
CA LEU A 280 -16.78 6.78 5.69
C LEU A 280 -16.42 8.25 5.92
N SER A 281 -15.99 8.95 4.87
CA SER A 281 -15.54 10.34 4.99
C SER A 281 -16.71 11.31 5.13
N LEU A 282 -17.78 11.14 4.35
CA LEU A 282 -18.95 12.01 4.40
C LEU A 282 -19.69 11.87 5.72
N THR A 283 -19.87 10.66 6.25
CA THR A 283 -20.49 10.50 7.58
C THR A 283 -19.61 11.11 8.66
N GLY A 284 -18.29 10.90 8.62
CA GLY A 284 -17.37 11.49 9.59
C GLY A 284 -17.35 13.01 9.56
N VAL A 285 -17.23 13.61 8.37
CA VAL A 285 -17.16 15.07 8.21
C VAL A 285 -18.45 15.76 8.65
N LEU A 286 -19.61 15.13 8.50
CA LEU A 286 -20.88 15.73 8.93
C LEU A 286 -21.17 15.48 10.42
N ALA A 287 -20.68 14.35 10.97
CA ALA A 287 -20.96 13.93 12.34
C ALA A 287 -20.06 14.60 13.38
N PHE A 288 -18.85 15.04 13.02
CA PHE A 288 -17.85 15.55 13.96
C PHE A 288 -17.37 16.96 13.58
N ASP A 289 -17.37 17.88 14.55
CA ASP A 289 -16.83 19.24 14.37
C ASP A 289 -15.32 19.26 14.16
N HIS A 290 -14.62 18.37 14.85
CA HIS A 290 -13.19 18.16 14.72
C HIS A 290 -12.89 16.69 14.47
N LEU A 291 -12.05 16.43 13.47
CA LEU A 291 -11.60 15.09 13.13
C LEU A 291 -10.12 14.95 13.46
N ASP A 292 -9.79 13.91 14.23
CA ASP A 292 -8.42 13.57 14.58
C ASP A 292 -7.70 12.96 13.37
N ASP A 293 -6.36 13.01 13.39
CA ASP A 293 -5.53 12.39 12.36
C ASP A 293 -5.86 10.90 12.13
N LEU A 294 -6.32 10.20 13.17
CA LEU A 294 -6.88 8.86 13.09
C LEU A 294 -8.37 8.90 13.44
N TYR A 295 -9.22 8.59 12.47
CA TYR A 295 -10.68 8.63 12.64
C TYR A 295 -11.21 7.75 13.78
N THR A 296 -10.49 6.67 14.12
CA THR A 296 -10.85 5.79 15.23
C THR A 296 -10.86 6.49 16.58
N LEU A 297 -10.08 7.56 16.75
CA LEU A 297 -9.94 8.27 18.01
C LEU A 297 -11.09 9.24 18.27
N ASN A 298 -11.81 9.66 17.22
CA ASN A 298 -12.97 10.55 17.34
C ASN A 298 -14.14 9.93 18.13
N PHE A 299 -14.14 8.61 18.29
CA PHE A 299 -15.16 7.87 19.04
C PHE A 299 -14.78 7.67 20.51
N LEU A 300 -13.59 8.12 20.95
CA LEU A 300 -13.14 7.99 22.33
C LEU A 300 -13.77 9.08 23.21
N GLU A 301 -15.10 9.08 23.33
CA GLU A 301 -15.85 10.03 24.17
C GLU A 301 -16.16 9.44 25.56
N ASN A 302 -16.19 10.30 26.58
CA ASN A 302 -16.74 9.98 27.91
C ASN A 302 -17.88 10.97 28.17
N PRO A 303 -19.16 10.56 28.27
CA PRO A 303 -19.66 9.42 29.05
C PRO A 303 -20.74 8.59 28.32
N GLY A 304 -20.36 7.48 27.68
CA GLY A 304 -21.32 6.51 27.14
C GLY A 304 -21.71 5.40 28.12
N GLY A 305 -22.72 4.60 27.76
CA GLY A 305 -23.08 3.37 28.46
C GLY A 305 -21.95 2.33 28.46
N ALA A 306 -22.08 1.26 29.25
CA ALA A 306 -21.03 0.24 29.36
C ALA A 306 -20.66 -0.41 28.02
N PHE A 307 -21.64 -0.62 27.14
CA PHE A 307 -21.42 -1.21 25.81
C PHE A 307 -20.70 -0.26 24.86
N THR A 308 -21.09 1.02 24.79
CA THR A 308 -20.43 2.01 23.92
C THR A 308 -18.97 2.17 24.34
N ARG A 309 -18.70 2.23 25.65
CA ARG A 309 -17.31 2.30 26.16
C ARG A 309 -16.45 1.12 25.68
N ILE A 310 -16.99 -0.08 25.59
CA ILE A 310 -16.27 -1.24 25.04
C ILE A 310 -15.95 -1.02 23.56
N VAL A 311 -16.92 -0.52 22.79
CA VAL A 311 -16.74 -0.20 21.36
C VAL A 311 -15.70 0.92 21.18
N ASP A 312 -15.74 1.97 22.00
CA ASP A 312 -14.83 3.11 21.93
C ASP A 312 -13.37 2.67 22.15
N TYR A 313 -13.11 1.87 23.20
CA TYR A 313 -11.77 1.29 23.42
C TYR A 313 -11.36 0.31 22.32
N PHE A 314 -12.30 -0.48 21.80
CA PHE A 314 -12.04 -1.37 20.67
C PHE A 314 -11.61 -0.57 19.43
N LEU A 315 -12.29 0.53 19.11
CA LEU A 315 -11.94 1.42 18.01
C LEU A 315 -10.60 2.13 18.26
N ALA A 316 -10.37 2.66 19.45
CA ALA A 316 -9.11 3.35 19.77
C ALA A 316 -7.88 2.43 19.68
N LEU A 317 -8.02 1.15 20.09
CA LEU A 317 -6.95 0.15 20.01
C LEU A 317 -6.91 -0.63 18.69
N PHE A 318 -7.90 -0.46 17.80
CA PHE A 318 -7.95 -1.15 16.52
C PHE A 318 -6.67 -0.97 15.67
N PRO A 319 -6.08 0.23 15.55
CA PRO A 319 -4.80 0.40 14.86
C PRO A 319 -3.67 -0.39 15.53
N VAL A 320 -3.65 -0.47 16.87
CA VAL A 320 -2.65 -1.24 17.61
C VAL A 320 -2.68 -2.70 17.19
N PHE A 321 -3.85 -3.35 17.19
CA PHE A 321 -3.96 -4.76 16.83
C PHE A 321 -3.64 -5.04 15.36
N THR A 322 -4.20 -4.24 14.45
CA THR A 322 -4.09 -4.53 13.01
C THR A 322 -2.76 -4.13 12.40
N LEU A 323 -2.15 -3.05 12.90
CA LEU A 323 -0.84 -2.59 12.40
C LEU A 323 0.30 -3.34 13.05
N SER A 324 0.19 -3.75 14.32
CA SER A 324 1.20 -4.63 14.94
C SER A 324 1.34 -5.96 14.20
N ALA A 325 0.22 -6.51 13.72
CA ALA A 325 0.22 -7.72 12.90
C ALA A 325 0.87 -7.52 11.51
N SER A 326 0.79 -6.31 10.95
CA SER A 326 1.24 -6.00 9.59
C SER A 326 2.67 -5.47 9.54
N LEU A 327 3.13 -4.80 10.60
CA LEU A 327 4.42 -4.11 10.67
C LEU A 327 5.61 -5.06 10.44
N PRO A 328 5.72 -6.24 11.10
CA PRO A 328 6.82 -7.16 10.84
C PRO A 328 6.86 -7.65 9.38
N ILE A 329 5.69 -7.85 8.76
CA ILE A 329 5.59 -8.32 7.38
C ILE A 329 6.17 -7.28 6.43
N VAL A 330 5.72 -6.02 6.56
CA VAL A 330 6.23 -4.89 5.76
C VAL A 330 7.73 -4.69 5.98
N ALA A 331 8.20 -4.78 7.23
CA ALA A 331 9.62 -4.65 7.56
C ALA A 331 10.47 -5.76 6.94
N ILE A 332 9.96 -7.00 6.89
CA ILE A 332 10.64 -8.10 6.20
C ILE A 332 10.68 -7.85 4.68
N THR A 333 9.59 -7.35 4.08
CA THR A 333 9.57 -6.98 2.66
C THR A 333 10.59 -5.87 2.35
N LEU A 334 10.67 -4.83 3.18
CA LEU A 334 11.68 -3.77 3.05
C LEU A 334 13.10 -4.34 3.18
N LYS A 335 13.33 -5.22 4.16
CA LYS A 335 14.62 -5.90 4.32
C LYS A 335 15.03 -6.66 3.05
N GLN A 336 14.10 -7.41 2.44
CA GLN A 336 14.36 -8.14 1.20
C GLN A 336 14.61 -7.19 0.02
N ASN A 337 13.88 -6.07 -0.03
CA ASN A 337 14.09 -5.01 -1.02
C ASN A 337 15.50 -4.40 -0.89
N LEU A 338 15.94 -4.10 0.33
CA LEU A 338 17.29 -3.60 0.62
C LEU A 338 18.38 -4.64 0.32
N GLU A 339 18.13 -5.93 0.59
CA GLU A 339 19.06 -7.01 0.22
C GLU A 339 19.32 -7.02 -1.30
N ALA A 340 18.27 -6.81 -2.11
CA ALA A 340 18.39 -6.75 -3.57
C ALA A 340 19.24 -5.56 -4.07
N ILE A 341 19.23 -4.43 -3.36
CA ILE A 341 20.03 -3.24 -3.72
C ILE A 341 21.47 -3.35 -3.19
N LEU A 342 21.63 -3.72 -1.92
CA LEU A 342 22.88 -3.53 -1.16
C LEU A 342 23.81 -4.74 -1.16
N VAL A 343 23.28 -5.95 -1.37
CA VAL A 343 23.98 -7.21 -1.03
C VAL A 343 24.23 -8.10 -2.24
N VAL A 344 24.08 -7.60 -3.48
CA VAL A 344 24.29 -8.35 -4.73
C VAL A 344 25.61 -9.14 -4.68
N GLY A 345 25.52 -10.44 -4.38
CA GLY A 345 26.66 -11.37 -4.33
C GLY A 345 27.48 -11.46 -3.03
N ARG A 346 27.15 -10.78 -1.92
CA ARG A 346 27.95 -10.81 -0.66
C ARG A 346 27.15 -11.14 0.61
N ARG A 347 26.84 -12.43 0.83
CA ARG A 347 26.10 -12.88 2.03
C ARG A 347 27.00 -13.16 3.24
N THR A 348 27.49 -12.11 3.91
CA THR A 348 28.17 -12.26 5.21
C THR A 348 27.15 -12.36 6.36
N ALA A 349 27.56 -12.94 7.50
CA ALA A 349 26.74 -12.98 8.72
C ALA A 349 26.42 -11.58 9.24
N VAL A 350 27.35 -10.63 9.07
CA VAL A 350 27.19 -9.22 9.43
C VAL A 350 26.07 -8.56 8.62
N CYS A 351 25.99 -8.80 7.30
CA CYS A 351 24.89 -8.31 6.48
C CYS A 351 23.53 -8.84 6.95
N ARG A 352 23.45 -10.10 7.41
CA ARG A 352 22.19 -10.68 7.90
C ARG A 352 21.70 -10.04 9.20
N ALA A 353 22.60 -9.61 10.08
CA ALA A 353 22.25 -8.93 11.33
C ALA A 353 21.96 -7.43 11.12
N LEU A 354 22.68 -6.78 10.19
CA LEU A 354 22.54 -5.35 9.93
C LEU A 354 21.29 -5.01 9.10
N LEU A 355 20.89 -5.86 8.14
CA LEU A 355 19.76 -5.60 7.25
C LEU A 355 18.42 -5.40 7.99
N PRO A 356 18.02 -6.22 8.98
CA PRO A 356 16.83 -5.97 9.79
C PRO A 356 16.88 -4.62 10.52
N LEU A 357 18.05 -4.25 11.08
CA LEU A 357 18.24 -2.96 11.74
C LEU A 357 18.12 -1.80 10.75
N LEU A 358 18.70 -1.94 9.57
CA LEU A 358 18.61 -0.93 8.51
C LEU A 358 17.16 -0.74 8.02
N ALA A 359 16.34 -1.80 8.03
CA ALA A 359 14.92 -1.69 7.69
C ALA A 359 14.09 -1.01 8.80
N LEU A 360 14.40 -1.25 10.08
CA LEU A 360 13.60 -0.76 11.20
C LEU A 360 14.04 0.62 11.71
N VAL A 361 15.33 0.80 11.99
CA VAL A 361 15.85 1.99 12.71
C VAL A 361 15.49 3.31 12.01
N PRO A 362 15.67 3.47 10.69
CA PRO A 362 15.31 4.72 10.02
C PRO A 362 13.82 5.06 10.12
N ALA A 363 12.93 4.08 9.95
CA ALA A 363 11.48 4.32 10.07
C ALA A 363 11.10 4.77 11.48
N PHE A 364 11.57 4.04 12.50
CA PHE A 364 11.28 4.40 13.89
C PHE A 364 11.93 5.72 14.31
N ALA A 365 13.11 6.05 13.79
CA ALA A 365 13.73 7.35 14.03
C ALA A 365 12.88 8.50 13.47
N VAL A 366 12.35 8.36 12.25
CA VAL A 366 11.42 9.35 11.67
C VAL A 366 10.16 9.50 12.54
N THR A 367 9.58 8.39 12.99
CA THR A 367 8.40 8.40 13.89
C THR A 367 8.68 9.06 15.24
N LEU A 368 9.86 8.87 15.83
CA LEU A 368 10.21 9.52 17.10
C LEU A 368 10.34 11.05 16.99
N LEU A 369 10.64 11.53 15.78
CA LEU A 369 10.75 12.95 15.44
C LEU A 369 9.43 13.56 14.95
N THR A 370 8.49 12.74 14.46
CA THR A 370 7.24 13.21 13.82
C THR A 370 6.02 12.50 14.41
N SER A 371 5.14 13.24 15.10
CA SER A 371 3.89 12.71 15.68
C SER A 371 2.70 12.71 14.72
N SER A 372 2.72 13.51 13.64
CA SER A 372 1.58 13.62 12.71
C SER A 372 1.46 12.42 11.77
N VAL A 373 0.42 11.62 11.98
CA VAL A 373 0.09 10.48 11.10
C VAL A 373 -0.36 10.98 9.73
N SER A 374 -1.19 12.03 9.68
CA SER A 374 -1.67 12.60 8.42
C SER A 374 -0.53 13.19 7.59
N GLY A 375 0.44 13.85 8.22
CA GLY A 375 1.63 14.38 7.55
C GLY A 375 2.48 13.27 6.93
N LEU A 376 2.73 12.18 7.68
CA LEU A 376 3.46 11.00 7.18
C LEU A 376 2.73 10.33 6.00
N VAL A 377 1.41 10.16 6.10
CA VAL A 377 0.57 9.61 5.03
C VAL A 377 0.60 10.50 3.79
N GLY A 378 0.41 11.82 3.97
CA GLY A 378 0.41 12.80 2.89
C GLY A 378 1.74 12.84 2.14
N PHE A 379 2.86 12.88 2.87
CA PHE A 379 4.21 12.83 2.28
C PHE A 379 4.49 11.51 1.56
N THR A 380 4.28 10.38 2.25
CA THR A 380 4.55 9.05 1.70
C THR A 380 3.72 8.79 0.46
N GLY A 381 2.42 9.12 0.49
CA GLY A 381 1.51 8.97 -0.64
C GLY A 381 1.87 9.87 -1.81
N SER A 382 2.13 11.16 -1.57
CA SER A 382 2.35 12.13 -2.64
C SER A 382 3.63 11.91 -3.43
N TYR A 383 4.71 11.45 -2.78
CA TYR A 383 6.01 11.26 -3.43
C TYR A 383 6.25 9.79 -3.80
N ALA A 384 6.50 8.94 -2.81
CA ALA A 384 6.84 7.54 -3.05
C ALA A 384 5.62 6.75 -3.57
N GLY A 385 4.42 7.05 -3.03
CA GLY A 385 3.16 6.50 -3.51
C GLY A 385 2.91 6.83 -4.97
N ALA A 386 3.00 8.10 -5.37
CA ALA A 386 2.88 8.50 -6.78
C ALA A 386 3.92 7.82 -7.69
N GLY A 387 5.15 7.62 -7.19
CA GLY A 387 6.19 6.88 -7.90
C GLY A 387 5.82 5.41 -8.15
N VAL A 388 5.32 4.70 -7.14
CA VAL A 388 4.95 3.28 -7.25
C VAL A 388 3.58 3.08 -7.93
N GLN A 389 2.64 4.02 -7.77
CA GLN A 389 1.26 3.93 -8.25
C GLN A 389 1.07 4.48 -9.67
N TYR A 390 1.84 5.51 -10.05
CA TYR A 390 1.68 6.19 -11.34
C TYR A 390 2.90 6.02 -12.24
N LEU A 391 4.10 6.41 -11.79
CA LEU A 391 5.29 6.40 -12.65
C LEU A 391 5.71 4.98 -13.02
N THR A 392 5.75 4.08 -12.04
CA THR A 392 6.19 2.70 -12.23
C THR A 392 5.29 1.93 -13.20
N PRO A 393 3.94 1.91 -13.04
CA PRO A 393 3.07 1.19 -13.98
C PRO A 393 3.14 1.71 -15.41
N VAL A 394 3.25 3.04 -15.58
CA VAL A 394 3.44 3.66 -16.91
C VAL A 394 4.75 3.21 -17.55
N ALA A 395 5.85 3.27 -16.81
CA ALA A 395 7.15 2.83 -17.30
C ALA A 395 7.17 1.33 -17.65
N LEU A 396 6.59 0.48 -16.78
CA LEU A 396 6.51 -0.96 -16.99
C LEU A 396 5.71 -1.29 -18.25
N VAL A 397 4.48 -0.78 -18.40
CA VAL A 397 3.64 -1.11 -19.55
C VAL A 397 4.22 -0.55 -20.86
N PHE A 398 4.84 0.63 -20.83
CA PHE A 398 5.52 1.20 -21.99
C PHE A 398 6.67 0.31 -22.47
N CYS A 399 7.55 -0.10 -21.55
CA CYS A 399 8.66 -1.00 -21.88
C CYS A 399 8.17 -2.38 -22.31
N ALA A 400 7.16 -2.92 -21.62
CA ALA A 400 6.58 -4.22 -21.91
C ALA A 400 6.00 -4.29 -23.33
N ARG A 401 5.20 -3.28 -23.72
CA ARG A 401 4.62 -3.20 -25.08
C ARG A 401 5.69 -3.18 -26.16
N ARG A 402 6.76 -2.40 -25.96
CA ARG A 402 7.87 -2.30 -26.93
C ARG A 402 8.69 -3.59 -27.03
N GLN A 403 9.00 -4.22 -25.90
CA GLN A 403 9.76 -5.46 -25.88
C GLN A 403 8.97 -6.63 -26.49
N VAL A 404 7.69 -6.78 -26.15
CA VAL A 404 6.82 -7.82 -26.73
C VAL A 404 6.72 -7.67 -28.24
N ALA A 405 6.52 -6.44 -28.75
CA ALA A 405 6.47 -6.17 -30.19
C ALA A 405 7.78 -6.53 -30.92
N THR A 406 8.92 -6.48 -30.23
CA THR A 406 10.24 -6.81 -30.79
C THR A 406 10.53 -8.32 -30.74
N ILE A 407 10.13 -8.97 -29.64
CA ILE A 407 10.52 -10.36 -29.33
C ILE A 407 9.51 -11.37 -29.90
N LEU A 408 8.24 -10.99 -30.04
CA LEU A 408 7.15 -11.86 -30.52
C LEU A 408 6.64 -11.33 -31.88
N PRO A 409 7.30 -11.68 -33.00
CA PRO A 409 6.98 -11.13 -34.33
C PRO A 409 5.58 -11.49 -34.84
N SER A 410 4.99 -12.60 -34.36
CA SER A 410 3.60 -12.98 -34.64
C SER A 410 2.57 -12.10 -33.93
N ASN A 411 3.01 -11.17 -33.08
CA ASN A 411 2.22 -10.23 -32.29
C ASN A 411 0.91 -10.83 -31.70
N PRO A 412 1.02 -11.93 -30.93
CA PRO A 412 -0.14 -12.61 -30.39
C PRO A 412 -0.96 -11.65 -29.52
N VAL A 413 -2.29 -11.72 -29.62
CA VAL A 413 -3.19 -10.82 -28.88
C VAL A 413 -3.06 -11.08 -27.39
N ASN A 414 -2.71 -10.04 -26.62
CA ASN A 414 -2.69 -10.11 -25.16
C ASN A 414 -4.15 -10.01 -24.63
N PRO A 415 -4.72 -11.09 -24.04
CA PRO A 415 -6.09 -11.08 -23.52
C PRO A 415 -6.25 -10.20 -22.27
N HIS A 416 -5.14 -9.85 -21.61
CA HIS A 416 -5.09 -9.01 -20.41
C HIS A 416 -4.62 -7.58 -20.71
N ARG A 417 -4.72 -7.15 -21.98
CA ARG A 417 -4.39 -5.78 -22.38
C ARG A 417 -5.32 -4.78 -21.69
N SER A 418 -4.74 -3.69 -21.18
CA SER A 418 -5.53 -2.62 -20.58
C SER A 418 -6.53 -2.05 -21.59
N PRO A 419 -7.75 -1.66 -21.17
CA PRO A 419 -8.66 -0.90 -22.02
C PRO A 419 -8.08 0.47 -22.42
N PHE A 420 -7.13 1.00 -21.64
CA PHE A 420 -6.48 2.30 -21.83
C PHE A 420 -5.22 2.16 -22.70
N GLN A 421 -5.41 1.75 -23.97
CA GLN A 421 -4.30 1.32 -24.83
C GLN A 421 -3.47 2.47 -25.43
N SER A 422 -4.08 3.62 -25.65
CA SER A 422 -3.41 4.75 -26.31
C SER A 422 -2.28 5.32 -25.47
N SER A 423 -1.18 5.72 -26.10
CA SER A 423 -0.09 6.47 -25.45
C SER A 423 -0.56 7.77 -24.80
N LYS A 424 -1.71 8.32 -25.25
CA LYS A 424 -2.37 9.47 -24.60
C LYS A 424 -2.70 9.21 -23.13
N TRP A 425 -3.09 7.97 -22.78
CA TRP A 425 -3.36 7.59 -21.39
C TRP A 425 -2.09 7.53 -20.54
N LEU A 426 -0.97 7.08 -21.11
CA LEU A 426 0.32 7.10 -20.43
C LEU A 426 0.73 8.55 -20.14
N LEU A 427 0.62 9.43 -21.13
CA LEU A 427 0.91 10.87 -20.97
C LEU A 427 -0.02 11.52 -19.94
N PHE A 428 -1.32 11.21 -19.97
CA PHE A 428 -2.29 11.71 -19.00
C PHE A 428 -1.90 11.34 -17.56
N VAL A 429 -1.53 10.09 -17.29
CA VAL A 429 -1.11 9.65 -15.95
C VAL A 429 0.19 10.36 -15.50
N LEU A 430 1.13 10.58 -16.43
CA LEU A 430 2.36 11.32 -16.11
C LEU A 430 2.08 12.80 -15.78
N ILE A 431 1.20 13.45 -16.55
CA ILE A 431 0.77 14.83 -16.27
C ILE A 431 0.04 14.90 -14.94
N TRP A 432 -0.87 13.95 -14.66
CA TRP A 432 -1.58 13.86 -13.38
C TRP A 432 -0.62 13.74 -12.20
N ALA A 433 0.36 12.82 -12.30
CA ALA A 433 1.38 12.65 -11.27
C ALA A 433 2.22 13.93 -11.08
N ALA A 434 2.67 14.55 -12.17
CA ALA A 434 3.45 15.78 -12.13
C ALA A 434 2.68 16.94 -11.49
N LEU A 435 1.41 17.14 -11.88
CA LEU A 435 0.54 18.16 -11.30
C LEU A 435 0.33 17.93 -9.80
N GLY A 436 -0.01 16.70 -9.40
CA GLY A 436 -0.22 16.37 -8.00
C GLY A 436 1.02 16.55 -7.14
N ILE A 437 2.17 16.06 -7.58
CA ILE A 437 3.46 16.25 -6.88
C ILE A 437 3.80 17.74 -6.78
N THR A 438 3.59 18.51 -7.87
CA THR A 438 3.87 19.95 -7.88
C THR A 438 2.97 20.69 -6.88
N LEU A 439 1.67 20.41 -6.86
CA LEU A 439 0.73 21.00 -5.92
C LEU A 439 1.11 20.71 -4.47
N VAL A 440 1.49 19.47 -4.17
CA VAL A 440 1.94 19.07 -2.83
C VAL A 440 3.26 19.74 -2.46
N THR A 441 4.20 19.83 -3.38
CA THR A 441 5.50 20.48 -3.16
C THR A 441 5.31 21.96 -2.85
N ILE A 442 4.43 22.66 -3.59
CA ILE A 442 4.09 24.07 -3.34
C ILE A 442 3.46 24.22 -1.94
N ASN A 443 2.56 23.32 -1.54
CA ASN A 443 1.94 23.36 -0.21
C ASN A 443 3.00 23.27 0.90
N PHE A 444 3.89 22.28 0.83
CA PHE A 444 4.97 22.11 1.80
C PHE A 444 5.93 23.31 1.86
N ILE A 445 6.28 23.92 0.72
CA ILE A 445 7.15 25.10 0.68
C ILE A 445 6.46 26.31 1.34
N ASN A 446 5.16 26.46 1.15
CA ASN A 446 4.39 27.59 1.70
C ASN A 446 4.04 27.44 3.19
N GLY A 447 4.46 26.34 3.85
CA GLY A 447 4.20 26.11 5.27
C GLY A 447 2.72 25.88 5.59
N GLN A 448 1.95 25.40 4.61
CA GLN A 448 0.56 24.95 4.74
C GLN A 448 0.50 23.42 4.63
#